data_AF-A0A1T4JHU1-F1
#
_entry.id   AF-A0A1T4JHU1-F1
#
_cell.length_a   1.000
_cell.length_b   1.000
_cell.length_c   1.000
_cell.angle_alpha   90.00
_cell.angle_beta   90.00
_cell.angle_gamma   90.00
#
_symmetry.space_group_name_H-M   'P 1'
#
loop_
_entity.id
_entity.type
_entity.pdbx_description
1 polymer ?
#
loop_
_entity_poly.entity_id
_entity_poly.type
_entity_poly.pdbx_seq_one_letter_code
_entity_poly.pdbx_strand_id
1 'polypeptide(L)'
;MDTAKIRIRLFFCVGIVLSLLLLPGHCFASSGMSEAEIRVCREKLITEAKKYVGAPYVRGATGPDAFDCSGLVYFVAREAIQVQLPRTVKAMYGYSQIIPDSKLEPGDLVFFRTTGDGSISHVGLYVGNMQFISAASDGPNTGVILSSLRENYWKTHYAASGKFLGDSRLYEEDTALISGSSSSGTGNAFLDNLFFDANLTFDWSVFTEKRFMPNFRGLSTQLNVVYEGKTLSPGLGTMLRWNFGVKSFQIPLLFSLYFGDYVRAYAGPVFTVGTSYAPDTDDEIKASIFPGIIGVSFMTPSLTKGDVKVRIMQDINYSVFNNTDGAALSPMRSAASGLEFSTGVSVTLPFWMFFK
;
A
#
# COMPACT_ATOMS: atom_id res chain seq x y z
N MET A 1 33.51 50.97 -5.00
CA MET A 1 34.33 49.94 -5.67
C MET A 1 33.78 48.58 -5.27
N ASP A 2 33.37 47.84 -6.30
CA ASP A 2 33.16 46.39 -6.41
C ASP A 2 32.12 45.67 -5.56
N THR A 3 30.86 45.80 -6.00
CA THR A 3 29.89 44.71 -6.05
C THR A 3 30.26 43.72 -7.16
N ALA A 4 30.75 42.52 -6.82
CA ALA A 4 30.99 41.45 -7.78
C ALA A 4 30.59 40.06 -7.25
N LYS A 5 29.45 39.59 -7.78
CA LYS A 5 29.24 38.23 -8.32
C LYS A 5 29.66 37.02 -7.46
N ILE A 6 28.69 36.48 -6.71
CA ILE A 6 28.61 35.04 -6.44
C ILE A 6 27.18 34.59 -6.78
N ARG A 7 26.93 34.29 -8.05
CA ARG A 7 25.77 33.51 -8.51
C ARG A 7 26.27 32.11 -8.83
N ILE A 8 26.26 31.23 -7.83
CA ILE A 8 26.65 29.82 -7.98
C ILE A 8 25.44 28.94 -7.62
N ARG A 9 24.81 28.42 -8.69
CA ARG A 9 24.21 27.08 -8.81
C ARG A 9 23.30 26.59 -7.67
N LEU A 10 22.04 27.04 -7.68
CA LEU A 10 20.94 26.38 -6.94
C LEU A 10 19.68 26.13 -7.81
N PHE A 11 19.82 26.17 -9.14
CA PHE A 11 18.66 26.11 -10.05
C PHE A 11 18.56 24.86 -10.94
N PHE A 12 19.46 23.87 -10.78
CA PHE A 12 19.45 22.70 -11.68
C PHE A 12 18.74 21.45 -11.13
N CYS A 13 18.51 21.33 -9.81
CA CYS A 13 17.86 20.15 -9.24
C CYS A 13 16.34 20.32 -8.97
N VAL A 14 15.84 21.56 -8.86
CA VAL A 14 14.41 21.83 -8.66
C VAL A 14 13.63 21.80 -9.99
N GLY A 15 14.31 22.03 -11.12
CA GLY A 15 13.69 22.06 -12.45
C GLY A 15 13.35 20.68 -13.05
N ILE A 16 14.08 19.63 -12.68
CA ILE A 16 13.88 18.29 -13.27
C ILE A 16 12.68 17.55 -12.64
N VAL A 17 12.37 17.84 -11.37
CA VAL A 17 11.23 17.20 -10.68
C VAL A 17 9.89 17.84 -11.06
N LEU A 18 9.88 19.13 -11.43
CA LEU A 18 8.66 19.84 -11.85
C LEU A 18 8.39 19.78 -13.38
N SER A 19 9.39 19.46 -14.21
CA SER A 19 9.19 19.31 -15.67
C SER A 19 8.59 17.96 -16.08
N LEU A 20 8.55 16.97 -15.18
CA LEU A 20 7.90 15.68 -15.39
C LEU A 20 6.39 15.70 -15.13
N LEU A 21 5.86 16.81 -14.59
CA LEU A 21 4.42 16.97 -14.25
C LEU A 21 3.64 17.82 -15.27
N LEU A 22 4.27 18.30 -16.35
CA LEU A 22 3.65 19.19 -17.34
C LEU A 22 3.93 18.76 -18.78
N LEU A 23 3.72 17.49 -19.11
CA LEU A 23 3.50 17.07 -20.50
C LEU A 23 2.01 16.81 -20.73
N PRO A 24 1.36 17.50 -21.69
CA PRO A 24 -0.02 17.26 -22.06
C PRO A 24 -0.13 15.96 -22.85
N GLY A 25 -1.12 15.15 -22.51
CA GLY A 25 -1.75 14.19 -23.41
C GLY A 25 -0.83 13.11 -24.01
N HIS A 26 -0.45 12.14 -23.20
CA HIS A 26 -0.30 10.78 -23.72
C HIS A 26 -1.33 9.92 -23.01
N CYS A 27 -2.39 9.58 -23.75
CA CYS A 27 -3.35 8.56 -23.38
C CYS A 27 -2.56 7.24 -23.29
N PHE A 28 -2.05 6.91 -22.10
CA PHE A 28 -1.60 5.56 -21.82
C PHE A 28 -2.86 4.71 -21.80
N ALA A 29 -3.08 3.99 -22.89
CA ALA A 29 -4.04 2.91 -22.94
C ALA A 29 -3.84 2.05 -21.69
N SER A 30 -4.92 1.88 -20.94
CA SER A 30 -5.00 0.95 -19.83
C SER A 30 -4.50 -0.42 -20.31
N SER A 31 -3.30 -0.80 -19.89
CA SER A 31 -2.84 -2.18 -20.03
C SER A 31 -3.58 -2.97 -18.95
N GLY A 32 -4.60 -3.72 -19.36
CA GLY A 32 -5.22 -4.74 -18.50
C GLY A 32 -4.19 -5.75 -17.98
N MET A 33 -4.55 -6.47 -16.92
CA MET A 33 -3.73 -7.55 -16.35
C MET A 33 -3.22 -8.48 -17.46
N SER A 34 -1.94 -8.89 -17.38
CA SER A 34 -1.42 -9.88 -18.32
C SER A 34 -2.14 -11.23 -18.12
N GLU A 35 -2.25 -12.02 -19.18
CA GLU A 35 -2.89 -13.34 -19.13
C GLU A 35 -2.27 -14.27 -18.07
N ALA A 36 -0.96 -14.14 -17.82
CA ALA A 36 -0.26 -14.90 -16.79
C ALA A 36 -0.72 -14.51 -15.38
N GLU A 37 -0.89 -13.22 -15.09
CA GLU A 37 -1.38 -12.73 -13.80
C GLU A 37 -2.83 -13.13 -13.56
N ILE A 38 -3.68 -13.02 -14.59
CA ILE A 38 -5.08 -13.47 -14.53
C ILE A 38 -5.13 -14.95 -14.16
N ARG A 39 -4.29 -15.79 -14.77
CA ARG A 39 -4.23 -17.22 -14.47
C ARG A 39 -3.85 -17.50 -13.01
N VAL A 40 -2.84 -16.79 -12.47
CA VAL A 40 -2.44 -16.92 -11.06
C VAL A 40 -3.59 -16.51 -10.12
N CYS A 41 -4.28 -15.41 -10.42
CA CYS A 41 -5.45 -14.97 -9.64
C CYS A 41 -6.58 -16.01 -9.66
N ARG A 42 -6.89 -16.58 -10.83
CA ARG A 42 -7.87 -17.65 -10.99
C ARG A 42 -7.52 -18.87 -10.12
N GLU A 43 -6.27 -19.30 -10.14
CA GLU A 43 -5.78 -20.44 -9.34
C GLU A 43 -5.88 -20.16 -7.82
N LYS A 44 -5.53 -18.95 -7.38
CA LYS A 44 -5.67 -18.52 -5.98
C LYS A 44 -7.13 -18.53 -5.52
N LEU A 45 -8.05 -17.96 -6.30
CA LEU A 45 -9.50 -17.94 -6.00
C LEU A 45 -10.03 -19.37 -5.77
N ILE A 46 -9.71 -20.28 -6.69
CA ILE A 46 -10.20 -21.66 -6.62
C ILE A 46 -9.62 -22.38 -5.41
N THR A 47 -8.32 -22.18 -5.15
CA THR A 47 -7.63 -22.80 -4.00
C THR A 47 -8.23 -22.32 -2.69
N GLU A 48 -8.52 -21.03 -2.58
CA GLU A 48 -9.13 -20.45 -1.39
C GLU A 48 -10.58 -20.93 -1.20
N ALA A 49 -11.41 -20.90 -2.26
CA ALA A 49 -12.79 -21.39 -2.19
C ALA A 49 -12.88 -22.85 -1.73
N LYS A 50 -11.95 -23.70 -2.16
CA LYS A 50 -11.91 -25.12 -1.79
C LYS A 50 -11.73 -25.35 -0.28
N LYS A 51 -11.09 -24.43 0.45
CA LYS A 51 -10.89 -24.55 1.91
C LYS A 51 -12.20 -24.53 2.68
N TYR A 52 -13.22 -23.89 2.12
CA TYR A 52 -14.51 -23.69 2.80
C TYR A 52 -15.56 -24.70 2.38
N VAL A 53 -15.27 -25.66 1.50
CA VAL A 53 -16.21 -26.72 1.14
C VAL A 53 -16.61 -27.50 2.41
N GLY A 54 -17.92 -27.57 2.66
CA GLY A 54 -18.52 -28.12 3.88
C GLY A 54 -18.93 -27.07 4.91
N ALA A 55 -18.53 -25.80 4.78
CA ALA A 55 -18.96 -24.75 5.70
C ALA A 55 -20.49 -24.52 5.59
N PRO A 56 -21.19 -24.28 6.71
CA PRO A 56 -22.64 -24.14 6.73
C PRO A 56 -23.15 -22.92 5.95
N TYR A 57 -24.36 -23.05 5.40
CA TYR A 57 -25.06 -21.92 4.80
C TYR A 57 -25.76 -21.09 5.88
N VAL A 58 -25.49 -19.79 5.92
CA VAL A 58 -26.21 -18.83 6.76
C VAL A 58 -26.48 -17.58 5.93
N ARG A 59 -27.76 -17.23 5.76
CA ARG A 59 -28.17 -16.03 5.02
C ARG A 59 -27.50 -14.79 5.63
N GLY A 60 -26.83 -13.99 4.79
CA GLY A 60 -26.11 -12.79 5.20
C GLY A 60 -24.67 -13.03 5.65
N ALA A 61 -24.22 -14.28 5.85
CA ALA A 61 -22.89 -14.56 6.37
C ALA A 61 -21.79 -14.39 5.30
N THR A 62 -20.62 -13.92 5.73
CA THR A 62 -19.45 -13.60 4.89
C THR A 62 -18.16 -14.27 5.37
N GLY A 63 -18.27 -15.40 6.06
CA GLY A 63 -17.12 -16.18 6.53
C GLY A 63 -16.51 -15.75 7.87
N PRO A 64 -15.46 -16.47 8.31
CA PRO A 64 -14.94 -17.69 7.68
C PRO A 64 -15.75 -18.95 8.05
N ASP A 65 -16.57 -18.91 9.11
CA ASP A 65 -17.22 -20.11 9.66
C ASP A 65 -18.55 -20.47 8.99
N ALA A 66 -19.19 -19.53 8.29
CA ALA A 66 -20.45 -19.72 7.58
C ALA A 66 -20.59 -18.72 6.43
N PHE A 67 -21.36 -19.08 5.39
CA PHE A 67 -21.49 -18.25 4.19
C PHE A 67 -22.91 -18.25 3.63
N ASP A 68 -23.31 -17.16 2.99
CA ASP A 68 -24.30 -17.23 1.90
C ASP A 68 -23.63 -17.23 0.53
N CYS A 69 -24.42 -17.37 -0.54
CA CYS A 69 -23.89 -17.58 -1.89
C CYS A 69 -22.96 -16.45 -2.35
N SER A 70 -23.37 -15.20 -2.22
CA SER A 70 -22.52 -14.05 -2.56
C SER A 70 -21.47 -13.76 -1.48
N GLY A 71 -21.72 -14.11 -0.23
CA GLY A 71 -20.79 -13.94 0.89
C GLY A 71 -19.56 -14.83 0.76
N LEU A 72 -19.72 -16.05 0.25
CA LEU A 72 -18.60 -16.92 -0.12
C LEU A 72 -17.72 -16.28 -1.19
N VAL A 73 -18.31 -15.86 -2.31
CA VAL A 73 -17.58 -15.26 -3.43
C VAL A 73 -16.89 -13.96 -3.01
N TYR A 74 -17.61 -13.12 -2.26
CA TYR A 74 -17.11 -11.88 -1.68
C TYR A 74 -15.88 -12.13 -0.81
N PHE A 75 -15.96 -13.09 0.11
CA PHE A 75 -14.89 -13.40 1.04
C PHE A 75 -13.68 -13.99 0.31
N VAL A 76 -13.91 -14.97 -0.57
CA VAL A 76 -12.83 -15.63 -1.34
C VAL A 76 -12.09 -14.64 -2.24
N ALA A 77 -12.81 -13.74 -2.91
CA ALA A 77 -12.17 -12.71 -3.74
C ALA A 77 -11.28 -11.78 -2.92
N ARG A 78 -11.78 -11.36 -1.74
CA ARG A 78 -11.02 -10.50 -0.82
C ARG A 78 -9.81 -11.21 -0.23
N GLU A 79 -9.95 -12.44 0.24
CA GLU A 79 -8.82 -13.14 0.89
C GLU A 79 -7.77 -13.63 -0.12
N ALA A 80 -8.19 -14.16 -1.27
CA ALA A 80 -7.29 -14.81 -2.21
C ALA A 80 -6.51 -13.84 -3.10
N ILE A 81 -7.20 -12.78 -3.56
CA ILE A 81 -6.69 -11.86 -4.57
C ILE A 81 -6.97 -10.40 -4.22
N GLN A 82 -7.39 -10.15 -2.97
CA GLN A 82 -7.66 -8.82 -2.44
C GLN A 82 -8.84 -8.10 -3.13
N VAL A 83 -9.53 -8.67 -4.11
CA VAL A 83 -10.64 -8.01 -4.85
C VAL A 83 -11.89 -7.85 -4.00
N GLN A 84 -12.33 -6.60 -3.87
CA GLN A 84 -13.56 -6.21 -3.17
C GLN A 84 -14.74 -6.27 -4.15
N LEU A 85 -15.53 -7.36 -4.09
CA LEU A 85 -16.74 -7.48 -4.90
C LEU A 85 -17.95 -6.88 -4.18
N PRO A 86 -18.99 -6.44 -4.91
CA PRO A 86 -20.26 -6.05 -4.29
C PRO A 86 -20.87 -7.18 -3.47
N ARG A 87 -21.48 -6.88 -2.33
CA ARG A 87 -21.97 -7.92 -1.39
C ARG A 87 -23.16 -8.75 -1.92
N THR A 88 -23.96 -8.21 -2.83
CA THR A 88 -25.21 -8.85 -3.29
C THR A 88 -25.05 -9.48 -4.67
N VAL A 89 -25.76 -10.60 -4.90
CA VAL A 89 -25.74 -11.33 -6.19
C VAL A 89 -26.05 -10.40 -7.37
N LYS A 90 -27.10 -9.57 -7.24
CA LYS A 90 -27.52 -8.63 -8.30
C LYS A 90 -26.45 -7.58 -8.61
N ALA A 91 -25.77 -7.07 -7.59
CA ALA A 91 -24.68 -6.12 -7.78
C ALA A 91 -23.43 -6.79 -8.38
N MET A 92 -23.08 -8.02 -7.95
CA MET A 92 -22.00 -8.80 -8.58
C MET A 92 -22.28 -9.08 -10.05
N TYR A 93 -23.53 -9.38 -10.41
CA TYR A 93 -23.95 -9.56 -11.80
C TYR A 93 -23.75 -8.29 -12.63
N GLY A 94 -24.14 -7.11 -12.08
CA GLY A 94 -23.94 -5.83 -12.75
C GLY A 94 -22.47 -5.39 -12.82
N TYR A 95 -21.65 -5.79 -11.83
CA TYR A 95 -20.22 -5.53 -11.78
C TYR A 95 -19.43 -6.42 -12.77
N SER A 96 -19.94 -7.61 -13.08
CA SER A 96 -19.22 -8.56 -13.95
C SER A 96 -19.44 -8.26 -15.43
N GLN A 97 -18.40 -8.43 -16.24
CA GLN A 97 -18.53 -8.52 -17.69
C GLN A 97 -19.19 -9.84 -18.06
N ILE A 98 -20.43 -9.79 -18.55
CA ILE A 98 -21.12 -11.00 -19.00
C ILE A 98 -20.44 -11.55 -20.25
N ILE A 99 -20.08 -12.84 -20.19
CA ILE A 99 -19.34 -13.54 -21.24
C ILE A 99 -20.17 -14.70 -21.81
N PRO A 100 -19.96 -15.06 -23.10
CA PRO A 100 -20.53 -16.28 -23.65
C PRO A 100 -19.91 -17.52 -22.98
N ASP A 101 -20.69 -18.58 -22.82
CA ASP A 101 -20.25 -19.83 -22.16
C ASP A 101 -19.01 -20.46 -22.80
N SER A 102 -18.76 -20.21 -24.09
CA SER A 102 -17.56 -20.66 -24.79
C SER A 102 -16.25 -20.00 -24.32
N LYS A 103 -16.36 -18.90 -23.57
CA LYS A 103 -15.24 -18.18 -22.95
C LYS A 103 -15.16 -18.38 -21.44
N LEU A 104 -15.99 -19.27 -20.89
CA LEU A 104 -16.03 -19.53 -19.46
C LEU A 104 -14.74 -20.21 -18.99
N GLU A 105 -14.04 -19.58 -18.07
CA GLU A 105 -12.76 -20.03 -17.54
C GLU A 105 -12.80 -20.20 -16.02
N PRO A 106 -12.05 -21.15 -15.43
CA PRO A 106 -11.97 -21.33 -13.98
C PRO A 106 -11.65 -20.00 -13.28
N GLY A 107 -12.41 -19.62 -12.26
CA GLY A 107 -12.31 -18.33 -11.56
C GLY A 107 -13.36 -17.29 -11.99
N ASP A 108 -14.12 -17.54 -13.06
CA ASP A 108 -15.28 -16.71 -13.42
C ASP A 108 -16.48 -17.01 -12.50
N LEU A 109 -17.47 -16.13 -12.53
CA LEU A 109 -18.71 -16.30 -11.78
C LEU A 109 -19.81 -16.89 -12.66
N VAL A 110 -20.58 -17.81 -12.09
CA VAL A 110 -21.80 -18.35 -12.70
C VAL A 110 -23.01 -17.89 -11.92
N PHE A 111 -24.02 -17.40 -12.62
CA PHE A 111 -25.21 -16.78 -12.05
C PHE A 111 -26.46 -17.61 -12.35
N PHE A 112 -27.40 -17.65 -11.42
CA PHE A 112 -28.63 -18.43 -11.53
C PHE A 112 -29.86 -17.66 -11.06
N ARG A 113 -31.03 -18.06 -11.59
CA ARG A 113 -32.36 -17.57 -11.20
C ARG A 113 -33.08 -18.63 -10.37
N THR A 114 -32.76 -18.75 -9.10
CA THR A 114 -33.35 -19.77 -8.20
C THR A 114 -34.63 -19.31 -7.52
N THR A 115 -34.90 -18.01 -7.52
CA THR A 115 -36.17 -17.42 -7.09
C THR A 115 -37.10 -17.33 -8.30
N GLY A 116 -38.30 -17.91 -8.21
CA GLY A 116 -39.26 -18.01 -9.33
C GLY A 116 -39.79 -16.67 -9.89
N ASP A 117 -39.28 -15.54 -9.41
CA ASP A 117 -39.55 -14.19 -9.92
C ASP A 117 -38.69 -13.81 -11.13
N GLY A 118 -37.81 -14.70 -11.59
CA GLY A 118 -36.95 -14.51 -12.75
C GLY A 118 -35.74 -13.62 -12.51
N SER A 119 -35.51 -13.19 -11.26
CA SER A 119 -34.37 -12.36 -10.89
C SER A 119 -33.10 -13.21 -10.65
N ILE A 120 -31.93 -12.61 -10.90
CA ILE A 120 -30.64 -13.25 -10.58
C ILE A 120 -30.51 -13.30 -9.05
N SER A 121 -30.50 -14.51 -8.50
CA SER A 121 -30.69 -14.76 -7.07
C SER A 121 -29.62 -15.67 -6.45
N HIS A 122 -28.79 -16.33 -7.27
CA HIS A 122 -27.67 -17.15 -6.78
C HIS A 122 -26.41 -16.94 -7.62
N VAL A 123 -25.25 -17.11 -6.98
CA VAL A 123 -23.93 -17.02 -7.61
C VAL A 123 -23.03 -18.16 -7.13
N GLY A 124 -22.14 -18.62 -8.00
CA GLY A 124 -21.07 -19.56 -7.68
C GLY A 124 -19.77 -19.18 -8.38
N LEU A 125 -18.66 -19.67 -7.84
CA LEU A 125 -17.33 -19.55 -8.42
C LEU A 125 -17.05 -20.77 -9.32
N TYR A 126 -16.87 -20.56 -10.61
CA TYR A 126 -16.55 -21.63 -11.56
C TYR A 126 -15.14 -22.17 -11.31
N VAL A 127 -14.97 -23.50 -11.28
CA VAL A 127 -13.69 -24.16 -10.98
C VAL A 127 -13.19 -25.05 -12.13
N GLY A 128 -13.82 -24.95 -13.31
CA GLY A 128 -13.51 -25.77 -14.48
C GLY A 128 -14.36 -27.03 -14.58
N ASN A 129 -14.25 -27.75 -15.70
CA ASN A 129 -14.94 -29.02 -15.95
C ASN A 129 -16.47 -28.98 -15.74
N MET A 130 -17.11 -27.85 -16.05
CA MET A 130 -18.54 -27.63 -15.77
C MET A 130 -18.89 -27.71 -14.28
N GLN A 131 -17.93 -27.43 -13.39
CA GLN A 131 -18.11 -27.44 -11.94
C GLN A 131 -17.93 -26.04 -11.36
N PHE A 132 -18.60 -25.78 -10.24
CA PHE A 132 -18.51 -24.52 -9.51
C PHE A 132 -18.71 -24.77 -8.01
N ILE A 133 -18.15 -23.88 -7.19
CA ILE A 133 -18.33 -23.87 -5.74
C ILE A 133 -19.32 -22.77 -5.38
N SER A 134 -20.33 -23.08 -4.58
CA SER A 134 -21.28 -22.09 -4.05
C SER A 134 -21.81 -22.50 -2.68
N ALA A 135 -22.33 -21.54 -1.91
CA ALA A 135 -23.05 -21.84 -0.67
C ALA A 135 -24.55 -22.00 -0.96
N ALA A 136 -25.07 -23.23 -0.86
CA ALA A 136 -26.47 -23.56 -1.13
C ALA A 136 -27.30 -23.66 0.16
N SER A 137 -28.48 -23.03 0.16
CA SER A 137 -29.39 -23.01 1.32
C SER A 137 -30.25 -24.27 1.46
N ASP A 138 -30.47 -24.99 0.36
CA ASP A 138 -31.40 -26.11 0.28
C ASP A 138 -30.93 -27.10 -0.80
N GLY A 139 -31.52 -28.30 -0.80
CA GLY A 139 -31.18 -29.41 -1.68
C GLY A 139 -30.56 -30.59 -0.93
N PRO A 140 -30.13 -31.64 -1.67
CA PRO A 140 -29.57 -32.85 -1.07
C PRO A 140 -28.23 -32.62 -0.36
N ASN A 141 -27.51 -31.56 -0.74
CA ASN A 141 -26.30 -31.09 -0.07
C ASN A 141 -26.45 -29.59 0.17
N THR A 142 -26.23 -29.14 1.40
CA THR A 142 -26.33 -27.73 1.81
C THR A 142 -24.99 -27.21 2.32
N GLY A 143 -24.87 -25.89 2.47
CA GLY A 143 -23.60 -25.25 2.80
C GLY A 143 -22.75 -24.99 1.55
N VAL A 144 -21.46 -24.77 1.74
CA VAL A 144 -20.50 -24.58 0.64
C VAL A 144 -20.23 -25.93 -0.01
N ILE A 145 -20.67 -26.09 -1.25
CA ILE A 145 -20.63 -27.36 -1.98
C ILE A 145 -19.98 -27.17 -3.34
N LEU A 146 -19.40 -28.26 -3.85
CA LEU A 146 -19.00 -28.38 -5.25
C LEU A 146 -20.18 -28.96 -6.03
N SER A 147 -20.69 -28.21 -7.00
CA SER A 147 -21.80 -28.62 -7.87
C SER A 147 -21.38 -28.58 -9.33
N SER A 148 -22.16 -29.20 -10.20
CA SER A 148 -21.96 -29.18 -11.64
C SER A 148 -23.09 -28.47 -12.38
N LEU A 149 -22.72 -27.67 -13.39
CA LEU A 149 -23.65 -27.10 -14.38
C LEU A 149 -24.36 -28.17 -15.23
N ARG A 150 -23.93 -29.44 -15.15
CA ARG A 150 -24.62 -30.58 -15.78
C ARG A 150 -25.79 -31.11 -14.96
N GLU A 151 -25.85 -30.79 -13.67
CA GLU A 151 -26.98 -31.20 -12.82
C GLU A 151 -28.26 -30.51 -13.30
N ASN A 152 -29.37 -31.26 -13.37
CA ASN A 152 -30.60 -30.77 -13.97
C ASN A 152 -31.10 -29.47 -13.32
N TYR A 153 -31.01 -29.38 -11.99
CA TYR A 153 -31.39 -28.18 -11.24
C TYR A 153 -30.56 -26.96 -11.70
N TRP A 154 -29.23 -27.03 -11.62
CA TRP A 154 -28.37 -25.91 -11.99
C TRP A 154 -28.47 -25.55 -13.46
N LYS A 155 -28.60 -26.55 -14.34
CA LYS A 155 -28.79 -26.35 -15.77
C LYS A 155 -30.06 -25.57 -16.09
N THR A 156 -31.18 -25.87 -15.42
CA THR A 156 -32.46 -25.18 -15.65
C THR A 156 -32.48 -23.76 -15.09
N HIS A 157 -31.75 -23.49 -14.00
CA HIS A 157 -31.70 -22.17 -13.38
C HIS A 157 -30.53 -21.30 -13.85
N TYR A 158 -29.62 -21.84 -14.66
CA TYR A 158 -28.45 -21.13 -15.17
C TYR A 158 -28.87 -19.90 -15.98
N ALA A 159 -28.26 -18.76 -15.66
CA ALA A 159 -28.65 -17.48 -16.23
C ALA A 159 -27.55 -16.88 -17.11
N ALA A 160 -26.31 -16.87 -16.62
CA ALA A 160 -25.17 -16.28 -17.31
C ALA A 160 -23.84 -16.67 -16.64
N SER A 161 -22.75 -16.45 -17.37
CA SER A 161 -21.39 -16.38 -16.85
C SER A 161 -20.87 -14.95 -16.86
N GLY A 162 -20.10 -14.58 -15.85
CA GLY A 162 -19.50 -13.25 -15.72
C GLY A 162 -18.02 -13.31 -15.37
N LYS A 163 -17.22 -12.59 -16.15
CA LYS A 163 -15.80 -12.33 -15.86
C LYS A 163 -15.70 -11.04 -15.06
N PHE A 164 -14.97 -11.08 -13.95
CA PHE A 164 -14.64 -9.87 -13.18
C PHE A 164 -13.13 -9.60 -13.13
N LEU A 165 -12.32 -10.49 -13.71
CA LEU A 165 -10.86 -10.36 -13.80
C LEU A 165 -10.43 -9.80 -15.16
N GLY A 166 -9.58 -8.77 -15.17
CA GLY A 166 -8.86 -8.32 -16.36
C GLY A 166 -9.59 -7.37 -17.32
N ASP A 167 -10.76 -6.82 -16.98
CA ASP A 167 -11.34 -5.68 -17.72
C ASP A 167 -11.14 -4.38 -16.95
N SER A 168 -10.26 -3.52 -17.45
CA SER A 168 -9.90 -2.24 -16.83
C SER A 168 -11.05 -1.25 -16.68
N ARG A 169 -12.19 -1.46 -17.34
CA ARG A 169 -13.40 -0.63 -17.16
C ARG A 169 -14.18 -0.93 -15.89
N LEU A 170 -13.93 -2.09 -15.27
CA LEU A 170 -14.65 -2.54 -14.07
C LEU A 170 -13.88 -2.27 -12.78
N TYR A 171 -12.70 -1.64 -12.89
CA TYR A 171 -11.77 -1.34 -11.80
C TYR A 171 -11.67 0.15 -11.47
N GLU A 172 -12.62 0.99 -11.90
CA GLU A 172 -12.54 2.43 -11.62
C GLU A 172 -13.22 2.88 -10.32
N GLU A 173 -13.96 2.00 -9.62
CA GLU A 173 -14.71 2.42 -8.41
C GLU A 173 -14.25 1.80 -7.08
N ASP A 174 -13.39 0.76 -7.06
CA ASP A 174 -12.95 0.12 -5.79
C ASP A 174 -11.46 -0.27 -5.72
N THR A 175 -10.65 0.12 -6.71
CA THR A 175 -9.25 -0.37 -6.87
C THR A 175 -8.21 0.48 -6.13
N ALA A 176 -8.63 1.27 -5.14
CA ALA A 176 -7.73 2.02 -4.26
C ALA A 176 -7.01 1.16 -3.20
N LEU A 177 -7.22 -0.17 -3.19
CA LEU A 177 -6.75 -1.03 -2.10
C LEU A 177 -5.98 -2.29 -2.52
N ILE A 178 -5.77 -2.54 -3.82
CA ILE A 178 -5.45 -3.89 -4.31
C ILE A 178 -4.50 -3.83 -5.51
N SER A 179 -3.22 -3.62 -5.25
CA SER A 179 -2.16 -3.95 -6.20
C SER A 179 -0.87 -4.24 -5.44
N GLY A 180 -0.72 -5.50 -5.03
CA GLY A 180 0.55 -6.12 -4.68
C GLY A 180 0.77 -7.29 -5.61
N SER A 181 1.61 -7.10 -6.62
CA SER A 181 1.95 -8.09 -7.64
C SER A 181 2.81 -9.21 -7.06
N SER A 182 2.52 -10.43 -7.50
CA SER A 182 3.42 -11.57 -7.41
C SER A 182 4.19 -11.66 -8.73
N SER A 183 5.46 -11.25 -8.75
CA SER A 183 6.34 -11.44 -9.90
C SER A 183 6.90 -12.86 -9.92
N SER A 184 6.55 -13.63 -10.95
CA SER A 184 7.28 -14.83 -11.34
C SER A 184 8.58 -14.42 -12.04
N GLY A 185 9.68 -14.50 -11.32
CA GLY A 185 11.03 -14.53 -11.86
C GLY A 185 11.80 -15.62 -11.13
N THR A 186 12.72 -16.29 -11.81
CA THR A 186 13.71 -17.20 -11.23
C THR A 186 14.63 -16.45 -10.25
N GLY A 187 14.10 -16.01 -9.10
CA GLY A 187 14.72 -15.08 -8.16
C GLY A 187 14.79 -15.63 -6.74
N ASN A 188 15.81 -15.21 -6.00
CA ASN A 188 15.94 -15.53 -4.58
C ASN A 188 14.74 -14.97 -3.82
N ALA A 189 13.96 -15.82 -3.13
CA ALA A 189 12.80 -15.44 -2.32
C ALA A 189 13.06 -14.33 -1.27
N PHE A 190 14.34 -14.08 -0.94
CA PHE A 190 14.74 -12.94 -0.12
C PHE A 190 14.63 -11.60 -0.85
N LEU A 191 15.07 -11.52 -2.11
CA LEU A 191 15.07 -10.29 -2.91
C LEU A 191 13.67 -9.89 -3.35
N ASP A 192 12.79 -10.87 -3.57
CA ASP A 192 11.38 -10.63 -3.94
C ASP A 192 10.58 -9.96 -2.82
N ASN A 193 11.06 -10.09 -1.59
CA ASN A 193 10.47 -9.51 -0.39
C ASN A 193 11.16 -8.21 0.03
N LEU A 194 12.11 -7.71 -0.76
CA LEU A 194 12.85 -6.50 -0.45
C LEU A 194 12.27 -5.31 -1.23
N PHE A 195 12.02 -4.22 -0.53
CA PHE A 195 11.45 -2.98 -1.09
C PHE A 195 12.35 -1.79 -0.77
N PHE A 196 12.39 -0.86 -1.69
CA PHE A 196 13.07 0.42 -1.55
C PHE A 196 12.04 1.52 -1.32
N ASP A 197 12.14 2.22 -0.19
CA ASP A 197 11.26 3.32 0.19
C ASP A 197 12.04 4.64 0.18
N ALA A 198 11.65 5.55 -0.72
CA ALA A 198 12.25 6.85 -0.93
C ALA A 198 11.27 7.96 -0.52
N ASN A 199 11.66 8.76 0.46
CA ASN A 199 10.85 9.83 1.01
C ASN A 199 11.46 11.18 0.65
N LEU A 200 10.60 12.14 0.31
CA LEU A 200 10.93 13.55 0.19
C LEU A 200 9.96 14.34 1.06
N THR A 201 10.48 15.09 2.02
CA THR A 201 9.64 15.82 2.98
C THR A 201 10.09 17.25 3.21
N PHE A 202 9.10 18.07 3.59
CA PHE A 202 9.27 19.39 4.15
C PHE A 202 9.19 19.29 5.65
N ASP A 203 10.20 19.83 6.32
CA ASP A 203 10.33 19.81 7.75
C ASP A 203 9.84 21.14 8.34
N TRP A 204 9.04 21.07 9.40
CA TRP A 204 8.49 22.22 10.09
C TRP A 204 8.40 21.97 11.60
N SER A 205 8.35 23.05 12.37
CA SER A 205 8.16 22.99 13.82
C SER A 205 7.22 24.10 14.26
N VAL A 206 6.62 23.91 15.43
CA VAL A 206 5.84 24.93 16.13
C VAL A 206 6.60 25.48 17.32
N PHE A 207 7.81 25.00 17.58
CA PHE A 207 8.64 25.43 18.69
C PHE A 207 9.71 26.40 18.19
N THR A 208 9.83 27.51 18.92
CA THR A 208 11.03 28.37 18.97
C THR A 208 11.51 28.38 20.42
N GLU A 209 12.73 28.82 20.69
CA GLU A 209 13.20 28.88 22.09
C GLU A 209 12.33 29.76 22.99
N LYS A 210 11.69 30.79 22.43
CA LYS A 210 10.99 31.84 23.19
C LYS A 210 9.47 31.75 23.11
N ARG A 211 8.90 31.06 22.12
CA ARG A 211 7.44 31.01 21.88
C ARG A 211 7.02 29.84 21.00
N PHE A 212 5.72 29.55 20.99
CA PHE A 212 5.11 28.59 20.09
C PHE A 212 4.67 29.29 18.79
N MET A 213 5.33 29.00 17.67
CA MET A 213 5.01 29.59 16.38
C MET A 213 5.43 28.65 15.23
N PRO A 214 4.56 28.43 14.23
CA PRO A 214 4.92 27.66 13.04
C PRO A 214 6.15 28.25 12.34
N ASN A 215 7.12 27.41 12.02
CA ASN A 215 8.31 27.77 11.28
C ASN A 215 8.77 26.61 10.39
N PHE A 216 9.26 26.96 9.20
CA PHE A 216 9.90 26.01 8.31
C PHE A 216 11.31 25.71 8.81
N ARG A 217 11.67 24.43 8.85
CA ARG A 217 12.90 23.93 9.48
C ARG A 217 13.90 23.38 8.49
N GLY A 218 13.44 22.81 7.38
CA GLY A 218 14.32 21.97 6.58
C GLY A 218 13.65 21.21 5.45
N LEU A 219 14.50 20.50 4.73
CA LEU A 219 14.09 19.45 3.84
C LEU A 219 14.83 18.19 4.25
N SER A 220 14.15 17.07 4.15
CA SER A 220 14.77 15.77 4.34
C SER A 220 14.41 14.80 3.23
N THR A 221 15.39 14.00 2.85
CA THR A 221 15.19 12.82 2.01
C THR A 221 15.55 11.58 2.79
N GLN A 222 14.76 10.52 2.67
CA GLN A 222 15.04 9.27 3.35
C GLN A 222 15.02 8.13 2.35
N LEU A 223 15.95 7.20 2.49
CA LEU A 223 16.01 5.99 1.69
C LEU A 223 16.04 4.80 2.64
N ASN A 224 15.13 3.86 2.47
CA ASN A 224 15.07 2.65 3.28
C ASN A 224 14.99 1.42 2.40
N VAL A 225 15.65 0.36 2.86
CA VAL A 225 15.46 -0.98 2.35
C VAL A 225 14.63 -1.73 3.39
N VAL A 226 13.44 -2.18 3.00
CA VAL A 226 12.43 -2.80 3.85
C VAL A 226 12.24 -4.25 3.43
N TYR A 227 12.18 -5.16 4.39
CA TYR A 227 11.85 -6.56 4.15
C TYR A 227 10.39 -6.83 4.50
N GLU A 228 9.56 -7.07 3.50
CA GLU A 228 8.15 -7.42 3.64
C GLU A 228 7.96 -8.95 3.72
N GLY A 229 6.86 -9.43 4.31
CA GLY A 229 6.56 -10.88 4.44
C GLY A 229 6.29 -11.36 5.86
N LYS A 230 6.29 -10.44 6.84
CA LYS A 230 5.83 -10.67 8.22
C LYS A 230 4.90 -9.54 8.64
N THR A 231 4.16 -9.72 9.73
CA THR A 231 3.30 -8.67 10.33
C THR A 231 4.08 -7.40 10.73
N LEU A 232 5.37 -7.57 11.03
CA LEU A 232 6.31 -6.49 11.28
C LEU A 232 7.42 -6.56 10.23
N SER A 233 7.56 -5.50 9.44
CA SER A 233 8.55 -5.43 8.36
C SER A 233 9.74 -4.59 8.83
N PRO A 234 10.91 -5.21 9.10
CA PRO A 234 12.09 -4.46 9.46
C PRO A 234 12.66 -3.73 8.25
N GLY A 235 13.27 -2.57 8.48
CA GLY A 235 13.96 -1.80 7.46
C GLY A 235 15.24 -1.16 7.96
N LEU A 236 16.21 -1.03 7.07
CA LEU A 236 17.46 -0.31 7.28
C LEU A 236 17.58 0.80 6.25
N GLY A 237 17.89 2.01 6.69
CA GLY A 237 17.95 3.15 5.80
C GLY A 237 18.84 4.27 6.28
N THR A 238 18.83 5.34 5.51
CA THR A 238 19.52 6.58 5.82
C THR A 238 18.61 7.77 5.54
N MET A 239 18.86 8.88 6.20
CA MET A 239 18.22 10.16 5.92
C MET A 239 19.28 11.21 5.65
N LEU A 240 19.03 12.09 4.69
CA LEU A 240 19.78 13.32 4.48
C LEU A 240 18.87 14.46 4.90
N ARG A 241 19.26 15.17 5.97
CA ARG A 241 18.44 16.24 6.54
C ARG A 241 19.23 17.52 6.59
N TRP A 242 18.72 18.53 5.90
CA TRP A 242 19.22 19.89 6.01
C TRP A 242 18.35 20.66 7.00
N ASN A 243 18.84 20.81 8.23
CA ASN A 243 18.10 21.51 9.29
C ASN A 243 18.60 22.96 9.40
N PHE A 244 17.86 23.87 8.76
CA PHE A 244 18.15 25.31 8.80
C PHE A 244 18.00 25.87 10.21
N GLY A 245 17.09 25.31 11.01
CA GLY A 245 16.79 25.82 12.34
C GLY A 245 17.91 25.60 13.37
N VAL A 246 18.65 24.48 13.27
CA VAL A 246 19.88 24.28 14.08
C VAL A 246 21.18 24.48 13.29
N LYS A 247 21.07 24.95 12.04
CA LYS A 247 22.20 25.27 11.13
C LYS A 247 23.15 24.09 10.88
N SER A 248 22.64 22.87 10.87
CA SER A 248 23.46 21.67 10.66
C SER A 248 22.87 20.71 9.63
N PHE A 249 23.75 19.90 9.05
CA PHE A 249 23.38 18.82 8.15
C PHE A 249 23.52 17.49 8.89
N GLN A 250 22.48 16.68 8.86
CA GLN A 250 22.43 15.41 9.58
C GLN A 250 22.28 14.25 8.60
N ILE A 251 23.01 13.17 8.87
CA ILE A 251 22.96 11.90 8.15
C ILE A 251 22.62 10.78 9.14
N PRO A 252 21.35 10.57 9.50
CA PRO A 252 20.96 9.48 10.38
C PRO A 252 21.03 8.12 9.69
N LEU A 253 21.53 7.11 10.40
CA LEU A 253 21.32 5.70 10.04
C LEU A 253 20.05 5.22 10.74
N LEU A 254 19.06 4.78 9.98
CA LEU A 254 17.73 4.48 10.49
C LEU A 254 17.53 2.96 10.59
N PHE A 255 17.26 2.48 11.79
CA PHE A 255 16.66 1.17 12.01
C PHE A 255 15.16 1.38 12.17
N SER A 256 14.38 0.77 11.29
CA SER A 256 12.94 0.99 11.21
C SER A 256 12.15 -0.31 11.31
N LEU A 257 10.94 -0.18 11.84
CA LEU A 257 9.94 -1.24 11.91
C LEU A 257 8.63 -0.66 11.36
N TYR A 258 8.11 -1.30 10.32
CA TYR A 258 6.82 -0.98 9.73
C TYR A 258 5.75 -1.90 10.30
N PHE A 259 4.63 -1.29 10.69
CA PHE A 259 3.43 -1.94 11.21
C PHE A 259 2.37 -1.85 10.11
N GLY A 260 2.39 -2.86 9.21
CA GLY A 260 1.65 -2.78 7.95
C GLY A 260 2.12 -1.61 7.09
N ASP A 261 1.22 -1.06 6.28
CA ASP A 261 1.52 0.00 5.31
C ASP A 261 1.36 1.44 5.85
N TYR A 262 0.97 1.59 7.12
CA TYR A 262 0.47 2.86 7.66
C TYR A 262 1.36 3.51 8.71
N VAL A 263 2.08 2.71 9.51
CA VAL A 263 2.87 3.24 10.63
C VAL A 263 4.27 2.69 10.57
N ARG A 264 5.25 3.56 10.75
CA ARG A 264 6.67 3.21 10.83
C ARG A 264 7.24 3.83 12.09
N ALA A 265 7.87 3.02 12.94
CA ALA A 265 8.72 3.53 14.01
C ALA A 265 10.18 3.38 13.59
N TYR A 266 11.02 4.34 13.94
CA TYR A 266 12.45 4.25 13.67
C TYR A 266 13.30 4.95 14.72
N ALA A 267 14.54 4.49 14.84
CA ALA A 267 15.56 5.12 15.66
C ALA A 267 16.94 4.79 15.10
N GLY A 268 17.95 5.58 15.45
CA GLY A 268 19.32 5.21 15.14
C GLY A 268 20.29 6.38 15.15
N PRO A 269 21.58 6.07 14.97
CA PRO A 269 22.59 7.07 15.23
C PRO A 269 22.59 8.21 14.21
N VAL A 270 22.95 9.40 14.66
CA VAL A 270 22.99 10.61 13.82
C VAL A 270 24.41 11.12 13.66
N PHE A 271 24.88 11.15 12.41
CA PHE A 271 26.13 11.81 12.07
C PHE A 271 25.83 13.26 11.67
N THR A 272 26.35 14.21 12.45
CA THR A 272 26.14 15.64 12.21
C THR A 272 27.38 16.25 11.59
N VAL A 273 27.19 16.97 10.49
CA VAL A 273 28.23 17.75 9.81
C VAL A 273 28.00 19.23 10.09
N GLY A 274 29.02 19.90 10.62
CA GLY A 274 28.98 21.29 11.06
C GLY A 274 28.64 21.43 12.55
N THR A 275 28.68 22.68 13.02
CA THR A 275 28.32 23.05 14.38
C THR A 275 26.83 23.33 14.46
N SER A 276 26.15 22.75 15.45
CA SER A 276 24.72 23.01 15.66
C SER A 276 24.52 24.15 16.64
N TYR A 277 23.53 24.99 16.36
CA TYR A 277 23.15 26.11 17.21
C TYR A 277 21.70 25.95 17.64
N ALA A 278 21.38 26.36 18.86
CA ALA A 278 20.00 26.33 19.30
C ALA A 278 19.17 27.36 18.51
N PRO A 279 17.91 27.06 18.16
CA PRO A 279 17.11 27.92 17.30
C PRO A 279 16.98 29.35 17.84
N ASP A 280 17.03 30.34 16.95
CA ASP A 280 16.91 31.77 17.28
C ASP A 280 17.96 32.31 18.28
N THR A 281 19.08 31.59 18.44
CA THR A 281 20.23 32.00 19.26
C THR A 281 21.56 31.69 18.57
N ASP A 282 22.64 32.14 19.20
CA ASP A 282 24.01 31.78 18.85
C ASP A 282 24.62 30.78 19.85
N ASP A 283 23.78 30.17 20.70
CA ASP A 283 24.21 29.17 21.67
C ASP A 283 24.50 27.85 20.95
N GLU A 284 25.73 27.35 21.10
CA GLU A 284 26.14 26.08 20.53
C GLU A 284 25.50 24.89 21.27
N ILE A 285 25.03 23.91 20.50
CA ILE A 285 24.50 22.65 21.00
C ILE A 285 25.19 21.48 20.33
N LYS A 286 25.28 20.36 21.05
CA LYS A 286 25.95 19.14 20.57
C LYS A 286 24.93 18.07 20.24
N ALA A 287 24.93 17.61 18.99
CA ALA A 287 24.13 16.46 18.58
C ALA A 287 24.64 15.18 19.27
N SER A 288 23.73 14.38 19.81
CA SER A 288 24.05 13.05 20.32
C SER A 288 24.19 12.06 19.16
N ILE A 289 25.16 11.15 19.24
CA ILE A 289 25.36 10.11 18.22
C ILE A 289 24.37 8.97 18.43
N PHE A 290 23.99 8.59 19.66
CA PHE A 290 23.01 7.52 19.92
C PHE A 290 22.20 7.80 21.20
N PRO A 291 20.85 7.62 21.22
CA PRO A 291 20.01 7.09 20.15
C PRO A 291 19.88 8.02 18.94
N GLY A 292 20.44 9.24 19.00
CA GLY A 292 20.64 10.14 17.86
C GLY A 292 19.34 10.77 17.37
N ILE A 293 18.47 9.94 16.80
CA ILE A 293 17.12 10.30 16.39
C ILE A 293 16.15 9.18 16.77
N ILE A 294 14.93 9.56 17.12
CA ILE A 294 13.78 8.66 17.25
C ILE A 294 12.61 9.30 16.53
N GLY A 295 11.83 8.52 15.79
CA GLY A 295 10.67 9.04 15.10
C GLY A 295 9.59 8.01 14.82
N VAL A 296 8.43 8.54 14.50
CA VAL A 296 7.27 7.78 14.03
C VAL A 296 6.70 8.47 12.79
N SER A 297 6.49 7.69 11.74
CA SER A 297 5.86 8.13 10.51
C SER A 297 4.48 7.50 10.38
N PHE A 298 3.50 8.33 10.02
CA PHE A 298 2.15 7.95 9.64
C PHE A 298 2.00 8.15 8.14
N MET A 299 1.51 7.13 7.46
CA MET A 299 1.34 7.13 6.02
C MET A 299 -0.12 6.92 5.67
N THR A 300 -0.58 7.64 4.65
CA THR A 300 -1.88 7.36 4.05
C THR A 300 -1.88 6.01 3.37
N PRO A 301 -3.06 5.45 3.05
CA PRO A 301 -3.15 4.41 2.02
C PRO A 301 -2.36 4.81 0.77
N SER A 302 -1.72 3.84 0.14
CA SER A 302 -0.90 4.09 -1.05
C SER A 302 -1.74 4.29 -2.30
N LEU A 303 -1.41 5.32 -3.07
CA LEU A 303 -1.76 5.42 -4.48
C LEU A 303 -0.78 4.55 -5.26
N THR A 304 -1.26 3.42 -5.77
CA THR A 304 -0.41 2.44 -6.46
C THR A 304 -0.56 2.55 -7.97
N LYS A 305 0.56 2.48 -8.70
CA LYS A 305 0.60 2.35 -10.17
C LYS A 305 1.64 1.30 -10.56
N GLY A 306 1.18 0.11 -10.94
CA GLY A 306 2.07 -1.06 -11.11
C GLY A 306 2.64 -1.49 -9.75
N ASP A 307 3.95 -1.72 -9.68
CA ASP A 307 4.62 -2.07 -8.41
C ASP A 307 5.12 -0.84 -7.64
N VAL A 308 4.82 0.37 -8.13
CA VAL A 308 5.19 1.63 -7.48
C VAL A 308 4.06 2.07 -6.57
N LYS A 309 4.35 2.22 -5.28
CA LYS A 309 3.43 2.79 -4.29
C LYS A 309 3.82 4.24 -4.01
N VAL A 310 2.85 5.15 -3.99
CA VAL A 310 3.04 6.55 -3.58
C VAL A 310 2.16 6.85 -2.38
N ARG A 311 2.72 7.40 -1.31
CA ARG A 311 2.02 7.70 -0.05
C ARG A 311 2.26 9.13 0.37
N ILE A 312 1.29 9.73 1.05
CA ILE A 312 1.53 10.95 1.82
C ILE A 312 2.00 10.51 3.20
N MET A 313 3.06 11.14 3.69
CA MET A 313 3.66 10.86 4.99
C MET A 313 3.56 12.09 5.89
N GLN A 314 3.14 11.87 7.13
CA GLN A 314 3.39 12.76 8.25
C GLN A 314 4.40 12.10 9.17
N ASP A 315 5.47 12.80 9.49
CA ASP A 315 6.53 12.31 10.36
C ASP A 315 6.60 13.16 11.62
N ILE A 316 6.82 12.52 12.76
CA ILE A 316 7.15 13.19 14.01
C ILE A 316 8.47 12.60 14.47
N ASN A 317 9.52 13.42 14.52
CA ASN A 317 10.83 12.97 14.94
C ASN A 317 11.45 13.89 15.98
N TYR A 318 12.34 13.30 16.77
CA TYR A 318 13.10 13.98 17.80
C TYR A 318 14.57 13.61 17.65
N SER A 319 15.39 14.60 17.27
CA SER A 319 16.84 14.51 17.32
C SER A 319 17.35 14.92 18.70
N VAL A 320 18.21 14.11 19.30
CA VAL A 320 18.74 14.36 20.64
C VAL A 320 19.90 15.36 20.57
N PHE A 321 19.74 16.50 21.24
CA PHE A 321 20.80 17.49 21.44
C PHE A 321 21.06 17.72 22.92
N ASN A 322 22.32 17.97 23.25
CA ASN A 322 22.80 18.31 24.58
C ASN A 322 23.51 19.67 24.54
N ASN A 323 23.73 20.25 25.71
CA ASN A 323 24.69 21.33 25.89
C ASN A 323 26.10 20.85 25.48
N THR A 324 27.01 21.79 25.22
CA THR A 324 28.41 21.50 24.86
C THR A 324 29.18 20.77 25.96
N ASP A 325 28.79 20.95 27.23
CA ASP A 325 29.29 20.24 28.41
C ASP A 325 28.73 18.80 28.57
N GLY A 326 27.78 18.41 27.69
CA GLY A 326 27.12 17.10 27.72
C GLY A 326 25.86 17.03 28.58
N ALA A 327 25.50 18.11 29.30
CA ALA A 327 24.25 18.15 30.06
C ALA A 327 23.02 18.19 29.13
N ALA A 328 21.89 17.66 29.61
CA ALA A 328 20.65 17.73 28.88
C ALA A 328 20.17 19.19 28.72
N LEU A 329 19.58 19.50 27.56
CA LEU A 329 18.91 20.78 27.34
C LEU A 329 17.67 20.90 28.25
N SER A 330 17.29 22.13 28.60
CA SER A 330 15.99 22.36 29.25
C SER A 330 14.85 21.87 28.35
N PRO A 331 13.68 21.48 28.89
CA PRO A 331 12.60 20.88 28.09
C PRO A 331 12.19 21.72 26.87
N MET A 332 12.11 23.04 27.01
CA MET A 332 11.75 23.93 25.89
C MET A 332 12.86 24.02 24.84
N ARG A 333 14.13 24.12 25.25
CA ARG A 333 15.28 24.16 24.32
C ARG A 333 15.45 22.82 23.60
N SER A 334 15.24 21.72 24.32
CA SER A 334 15.21 20.36 23.78
C SER A 334 14.11 20.23 22.71
N ALA A 335 12.88 20.64 23.02
CA ALA A 335 11.77 20.61 22.06
C ALA A 335 12.05 21.49 20.84
N ALA A 336 12.50 22.74 21.03
CA ALA A 336 12.82 23.65 19.93
C ALA A 336 13.94 23.11 19.02
N SER A 337 14.97 22.49 19.60
CA SER A 337 16.12 22.01 18.84
C SER A 337 15.83 20.69 18.14
N GLY A 338 15.18 19.75 18.85
CA GLY A 338 15.08 18.35 18.46
C GLY A 338 13.76 17.95 17.79
N LEU A 339 12.63 18.50 18.25
CA LEU A 339 11.30 18.06 17.81
C LEU A 339 10.94 18.70 16.46
N GLU A 340 10.59 17.84 15.51
CA GLU A 340 10.24 18.22 14.15
C GLU A 340 9.04 17.41 13.66
N PHE A 341 8.22 18.11 12.90
CA PHE A 341 7.12 17.55 12.14
C PHE A 341 7.52 17.62 10.67
N SER A 342 7.42 16.52 9.95
CA SER A 342 7.67 16.53 8.51
C SER A 342 6.42 16.11 7.75
N THR A 343 6.24 16.69 6.58
CA THR A 343 5.15 16.31 5.67
C THR A 343 5.71 16.14 4.29
N GLY A 344 5.37 15.03 3.64
CA GLY A 344 5.94 14.74 2.34
C GLY A 344 5.32 13.57 1.64
N VAL A 345 6.05 13.11 0.63
CA VAL A 345 5.67 11.99 -0.22
C VAL A 345 6.67 10.87 -0.05
N SER A 346 6.15 9.66 0.12
CA SER A 346 6.89 8.41 0.13
C SER A 346 6.63 7.69 -1.19
N VAL A 347 7.69 7.19 -1.82
CA VAL A 347 7.63 6.37 -3.02
C VAL A 347 8.31 5.05 -2.72
N THR A 348 7.56 3.96 -2.80
CA THR A 348 8.06 2.61 -2.56
C THR A 348 8.10 1.82 -3.86
N LEU A 349 9.22 1.16 -4.11
CA LEU A 349 9.54 0.39 -5.31
C LEU A 349 10.04 -0.99 -4.90
N PRO A 350 9.72 -2.09 -5.60
CA PRO A 350 10.35 -3.36 -5.32
C PRO A 350 11.83 -3.32 -5.69
N PHE A 351 12.66 -3.96 -4.86
CA PHE A 351 14.12 -3.87 -4.99
C PHE A 351 14.64 -4.46 -6.30
N TRP A 352 13.98 -5.48 -6.86
CA TRP A 352 14.39 -6.11 -8.12
C TRP A 352 14.36 -5.16 -9.32
N MET A 353 13.62 -4.04 -9.27
CA MET A 353 13.58 -3.06 -10.36
C MET A 353 14.94 -2.42 -10.66
N PHE A 354 15.86 -2.41 -9.71
CA PHE A 354 17.19 -1.80 -9.89
C PHE A 354 18.21 -2.72 -10.58
N PHE A 355 17.84 -3.97 -10.88
CA PHE A 355 18.74 -4.97 -11.48
C PHE A 355 18.29 -5.46 -12.87
N LYS A 356 17.32 -4.77 -13.49
CA LYS A 356 16.86 -5.03 -14.86
C LYS A 356 17.54 -4.15 -15.89
#